data_AF-A0A5B9MP32-F1
#
_entry.id   AF-A0A5B9MP32-F1
#
_cell.length_a   1.000
_cell.length_b   1.000
_cell.length_c   1.000
_cell.angle_alpha   90.00
_cell.angle_beta   90.00
_cell.angle_gamma   90.00
#
_symmetry.space_group_name_H-M   'P 1'
#
loop_
_entity.id
_entity.type
_entity.pdbx_description
1 polymer ?
#
loop_
_entity_poly.entity_id
_entity_poly.type
_entity_poly.pdbx_seq_one_letter_code
_entity_poly.pdbx_strand_id
1 'polypeptide(L)'
;MEKGTDYYEVLGVGRSASEEEIRKAYYLKARLVHPDKNPNDPQAAERFQALGEAYQVLCDPAQRRAYDGYGKSSVSKERMLDPISVFTLLFGSEAFEDYIGLLAVASMASGELSSEHDHPEELQERLKALQRDREENLARFLIDFLNQYASGDKEGFSNRAEAEARRLSTTALGADILHTIGYVYSRQAAKELGKKVMYMGVPFLAEWVRTKGHSLRSQITAAKGQCVVIICFNLGNFC
;
A
#
# COMPACT_ATOMS: atom_id res chain seq x y z
N MET A 1 -9.52 -10.51 36.32
CA MET A 1 -8.81 -9.84 35.21
C MET A 1 -9.37 -10.44 33.93
N GLU A 2 -10.08 -9.66 33.12
CA GLU A 2 -10.62 -10.15 31.85
C GLU A 2 -9.47 -10.72 31.01
N LYS A 3 -9.53 -12.02 30.70
CA LYS A 3 -8.58 -12.68 29.79
C LYS A 3 -8.93 -12.27 28.35
N GLY A 4 -8.72 -11.01 28.01
CA GLY A 4 -8.64 -10.59 26.62
C GLY A 4 -7.30 -11.08 26.05
N THR A 5 -7.32 -11.76 24.89
CA THR A 5 -6.13 -12.32 24.22
C THR A 5 -5.01 -11.28 24.08
N ASP A 6 -3.81 -11.57 24.55
CA ASP A 6 -2.68 -10.63 24.55
C ASP A 6 -2.28 -10.23 23.11
N TYR A 7 -1.95 -8.96 22.85
CA TYR A 7 -1.64 -8.49 21.49
C TYR A 7 -0.37 -9.12 20.90
N TYR A 8 0.61 -9.49 21.72
CA TYR A 8 1.79 -10.21 21.25
C TYR A 8 1.42 -11.65 20.86
N GLU A 9 0.50 -12.29 21.58
CA GLU A 9 -0.05 -13.61 21.20
C GLU A 9 -0.85 -13.55 19.90
N VAL A 10 -1.68 -12.52 19.73
CA VAL A 10 -2.44 -12.27 18.48
C VAL A 10 -1.49 -12.17 17.29
N LEU A 11 -0.41 -11.38 17.41
CA LEU A 11 0.63 -11.28 16.38
C LEU A 11 1.55 -12.52 16.33
N GLY A 12 1.62 -13.33 17.40
CA GLY A 12 2.47 -14.51 17.49
C GLY A 12 3.95 -14.17 17.59
N VAL A 13 4.27 -13.07 18.27
CA VAL A 13 5.63 -12.57 18.47
C VAL A 13 5.94 -12.46 19.96
N GLY A 14 7.23 -12.39 20.32
CA GLY A 14 7.65 -12.16 21.70
C GLY A 14 7.46 -10.70 22.13
N ARG A 15 7.41 -10.44 23.44
CA ARG A 15 7.37 -9.07 23.99
C ARG A 15 8.59 -8.22 23.66
N SER A 16 9.72 -8.87 23.37
CA SER A 16 10.96 -8.25 22.92
C SER A 16 11.03 -8.01 21.41
N ALA A 17 9.97 -8.34 20.65
CA ALA A 17 9.98 -8.20 19.21
C ALA A 17 10.22 -6.75 18.77
N SER A 18 11.09 -6.62 17.77
CA SER A 18 11.36 -5.38 17.05
C SER A 18 10.14 -4.93 16.24
N GLU A 19 10.15 -3.67 15.82
CA GLU A 19 9.09 -3.12 14.97
C GLU A 19 9.00 -3.85 13.62
N GLU A 20 10.14 -4.29 13.08
CA GLU A 20 10.22 -5.04 11.83
C GLU A 20 9.58 -6.43 11.97
N GLU A 21 9.87 -7.15 13.05
CA GLU A 21 9.24 -8.44 13.34
C GLU A 21 7.73 -8.31 13.54
N ILE A 22 7.28 -7.26 14.24
CA ILE A 22 5.85 -6.94 14.43
C ILE A 22 5.17 -6.70 13.08
N ARG A 23 5.79 -5.87 12.21
CA ARG A 23 5.27 -5.57 10.86
C ARG A 23 5.22 -6.81 9.98
N LYS A 24 6.28 -7.62 9.99
CA LYS A 24 6.37 -8.89 9.24
C LYS A 24 5.30 -9.88 9.70
N ALA A 25 5.16 -10.08 11.00
CA ALA A 25 4.16 -10.97 11.58
C ALA A 25 2.73 -10.51 11.24
N TYR A 26 2.47 -9.20 11.33
CA TYR A 26 1.18 -8.62 10.92
C TYR A 26 0.88 -8.90 9.44
N TYR A 27 1.82 -8.60 8.54
CA TYR A 27 1.64 -8.82 7.10
C TYR A 27 1.31 -10.30 6.78
N LEU A 28 2.13 -11.23 7.28
CA LEU A 28 1.96 -12.65 7.01
C LEU A 28 0.62 -13.17 7.54
N LYS A 29 0.25 -12.81 8.78
CA LYS A 29 -1.04 -13.22 9.36
C LYS A 29 -2.22 -12.56 8.66
N ALA A 30 -2.13 -11.28 8.32
CA ALA A 30 -3.20 -10.54 7.68
C ALA A 30 -3.56 -11.15 6.32
N ARG A 31 -2.56 -11.58 5.54
CA ARG A 31 -2.80 -12.29 4.26
C ARG A 31 -3.48 -13.64 4.44
N LEU A 32 -3.19 -14.35 5.53
CA LEU A 32 -3.80 -15.66 5.81
C LEU A 32 -5.25 -15.52 6.28
N VAL A 33 -5.55 -14.52 7.11
CA VAL A 33 -6.87 -14.35 7.73
C VAL A 33 -7.74 -13.30 7.06
N HIS A 34 -7.31 -12.73 5.92
CA HIS A 34 -8.06 -11.69 5.21
C HIS A 34 -9.49 -12.18 4.87
N PRO A 35 -10.55 -11.39 5.13
CA PRO A 35 -11.93 -11.80 4.85
C PRO A 35 -12.18 -12.22 3.40
N ASP A 36 -11.62 -11.51 2.41
CA ASP A 36 -11.77 -11.85 0.99
C ASP A 36 -11.24 -13.25 0.64
N LYS A 37 -10.22 -13.74 1.36
CA LYS A 37 -9.67 -15.08 1.16
C LYS A 37 -10.38 -16.15 1.99
N ASN A 38 -11.19 -15.73 2.96
CA ASN A 38 -11.91 -16.60 3.88
C ASN A 38 -13.42 -16.26 3.93
N PRO A 39 -14.13 -16.19 2.79
CA PRO A 39 -15.51 -15.70 2.74
C PRO A 39 -16.52 -16.60 3.48
N ASN A 40 -16.14 -17.86 3.71
CA ASN A 40 -16.99 -18.85 4.40
C ASN A 40 -16.70 -18.94 5.90
N ASP A 41 -15.67 -18.26 6.42
CA ASP A 41 -15.36 -18.24 7.85
C ASP A 41 -16.02 -17.01 8.50
N PRO A 42 -17.11 -17.19 9.28
CA PRO A 42 -17.80 -16.07 9.92
C PRO A 42 -16.92 -15.35 10.97
N GLN A 43 -15.82 -15.96 11.41
CA GLN A 43 -14.88 -15.37 12.36
C GLN A 43 -13.70 -14.66 11.67
N ALA A 44 -13.58 -14.71 10.33
CA ALA A 44 -12.45 -14.09 9.63
C ALA A 44 -12.39 -12.58 9.91
N ALA A 45 -13.53 -11.89 9.84
CA ALA A 45 -13.62 -10.46 10.13
C ALA A 45 -13.20 -10.12 11.58
N GLU A 46 -13.64 -10.91 12.56
CA GLU A 46 -13.28 -10.71 13.96
C GLU A 46 -11.79 -10.94 14.22
N ARG A 47 -11.22 -12.01 13.64
CA ARG A 47 -9.78 -12.30 13.76
C ARG A 47 -8.93 -11.23 13.09
N PHE A 48 -9.35 -10.77 11.90
CA PHE A 48 -8.67 -9.68 11.19
C PHE A 48 -8.76 -8.36 11.98
N GLN A 49 -9.91 -8.11 12.64
CA GLN A 49 -10.09 -6.96 13.53
C GLN A 49 -9.12 -7.00 14.72
N ALA A 50 -9.06 -8.12 15.43
CA ALA A 50 -8.14 -8.30 16.54
C ALA A 50 -6.67 -8.17 16.10
N LEU A 51 -6.35 -8.68 14.92
CA LEU A 51 -5.01 -8.58 14.33
C LEU A 51 -4.63 -7.13 14.01
N GLY A 52 -5.53 -6.36 13.39
CA GLY A 52 -5.32 -4.94 13.09
C GLY A 52 -5.22 -4.08 14.36
N GLU A 53 -6.01 -4.39 15.39
CA GLU A 53 -5.94 -3.73 16.70
C GLU A 53 -4.56 -3.98 17.34
N ALA A 54 -4.12 -5.23 17.38
CA ALA A 54 -2.82 -5.61 17.93
C ALA A 54 -1.66 -4.90 17.22
N TYR A 55 -1.70 -4.86 15.89
CA TYR A 55 -0.66 -4.19 15.11
C TYR A 55 -0.61 -2.68 15.39
N GLN A 56 -1.74 -1.97 15.31
CA GLN A 56 -1.80 -0.52 15.51
C GLN A 56 -1.32 -0.09 16.91
N VAL A 57 -1.49 -0.93 17.93
CA VAL A 57 -0.97 -0.68 19.29
C VAL A 57 0.52 -0.97 19.36
N LEU A 58 0.95 -2.12 18.87
CA LEU A 58 2.32 -2.58 19.05
C LEU A 58 3.32 -1.90 18.11
N CYS A 59 2.86 -1.36 16.97
CA CYS A 59 3.72 -0.61 16.05
C CYS A 59 3.97 0.84 16.51
N ASP A 60 3.12 1.41 17.36
CA ASP A 60 3.31 2.76 17.90
C ASP A 60 4.06 2.70 19.25
N PRO A 61 5.26 3.29 19.38
CA PRO A 61 6.05 3.20 20.61
C PRO A 61 5.38 3.82 21.85
N ALA A 62 4.50 4.80 21.69
CA ALA A 62 3.76 5.38 22.80
C ALA A 62 2.61 4.46 23.23
N GLN A 63 1.84 3.93 22.29
CA GLN A 63 0.74 3.00 22.57
C GLN A 63 1.24 1.66 23.10
N ARG A 64 2.34 1.11 22.54
CA ARG A 64 2.99 -0.10 23.05
C ARG A 64 3.43 0.06 24.49
N ARG A 65 4.08 1.18 24.85
CA ARG A 65 4.47 1.46 26.24
C ARG A 65 3.26 1.57 27.18
N ALA A 66 2.18 2.22 26.73
CA ALA A 66 0.95 2.29 27.51
C ALA A 66 0.36 0.89 27.74
N TYR A 67 0.26 0.10 26.67
CA TYR A 67 -0.20 -1.29 26.71
C TYR A 67 0.64 -2.17 27.63
N ASP A 68 1.97 -2.07 27.53
CA ASP A 68 2.90 -2.86 28.36
C ASP A 68 2.80 -2.49 29.85
N GLY A 69 2.56 -1.21 30.17
CA GLY A 69 2.46 -0.73 31.55
C GLY A 69 1.09 -0.91 32.20
N TYR A 70 0.01 -0.75 31.44
CA TYR A 70 -1.35 -0.63 31.97
C TYR A 70 -2.37 -1.59 31.32
N GLY A 71 -1.94 -2.40 30.36
CA GLY A 71 -2.79 -3.38 29.67
C GLY A 71 -3.73 -2.75 28.63
N LYS A 72 -4.70 -3.53 28.15
CA LYS A 72 -5.61 -3.11 27.06
C LYS A 72 -6.44 -1.87 27.37
N SER A 73 -6.78 -1.64 28.64
CA SER A 73 -7.63 -0.51 29.07
C SER A 73 -6.98 0.86 28.87
N SER A 74 -5.66 0.95 28.69
CA SER A 74 -4.98 2.23 28.45
C SER A 74 -4.90 2.63 26.97
N VAL A 75 -5.32 1.75 26.06
CA VAL A 75 -5.26 2.02 24.61
C VAL A 75 -6.53 2.74 24.18
N SER A 76 -6.38 3.90 23.53
CA SER A 76 -7.51 4.66 22.96
C SER A 76 -7.96 4.01 21.66
N LYS A 77 -9.20 3.50 21.65
CA LYS A 77 -9.81 2.92 20.45
C LYS A 77 -10.32 3.99 19.48
N GLU A 78 -10.55 5.22 19.94
CA GLU A 78 -11.09 6.29 19.09
C GLU A 78 -10.13 6.74 17.98
N ARG A 79 -8.83 6.44 18.10
CA ARG A 79 -7.81 6.77 17.10
C ARG A 79 -7.47 5.63 16.16
N MET A 80 -8.11 4.47 16.32
CA MET A 80 -7.78 3.30 15.51
C MET A 80 -8.46 3.42 14.15
N LEU A 81 -7.68 3.16 13.12
CA LEU A 81 -8.17 3.03 11.76
C LEU A 81 -8.79 1.65 11.57
N ASP A 82 -9.66 1.55 10.58
CA ASP A 82 -10.16 0.27 10.09
C ASP A 82 -8.97 -0.63 9.66
N PRO A 83 -8.89 -1.89 10.13
CA PRO A 83 -7.81 -2.81 9.80
C PRO A 83 -7.59 -3.03 8.30
N ILE A 84 -8.65 -3.02 7.49
CA ILE A 84 -8.54 -3.23 6.04
C ILE A 84 -7.84 -2.02 5.43
N SER A 85 -8.26 -0.79 5.77
CA SER A 85 -7.59 0.44 5.36
C SER A 85 -6.15 0.50 5.82
N VAL A 86 -5.84 0.05 7.05
CA VAL A 86 -4.44 -0.03 7.54
C VAL A 86 -3.62 -0.97 6.68
N PHE A 87 -4.13 -2.17 6.41
CA PHE A 87 -3.47 -3.14 5.55
C PHE A 87 -3.25 -2.58 4.15
N THR A 88 -4.30 -2.04 3.53
CA THR A 88 -4.25 -1.43 2.20
C THR A 88 -3.25 -0.26 2.13
N LEU A 89 -3.20 0.58 3.15
CA LEU A 89 -2.29 1.73 3.19
C LEU A 89 -0.82 1.31 3.32
N LEU A 90 -0.55 0.26 4.09
CA LEU A 90 0.82 -0.20 4.37
C LEU A 90 1.38 -1.09 3.26
N PHE A 91 0.55 -2.00 2.76
CA PHE A 91 0.98 -3.08 1.87
C PHE A 91 0.39 -2.98 0.46
N GLY A 92 -0.52 -2.02 0.25
CA GLY A 92 -1.29 -1.94 -0.98
C GLY A 92 -2.47 -2.91 -0.95
N SER A 93 -3.24 -2.91 -2.03
CA SER A 93 -4.26 -3.91 -2.28
C SER A 93 -3.76 -4.83 -3.39
N GLU A 94 -3.83 -6.14 -3.17
CA GLU A 94 -3.43 -7.16 -4.17
C GLU A 94 -4.20 -6.96 -5.49
N ALA A 95 -5.40 -6.37 -5.44
CA ALA A 95 -6.18 -6.07 -6.64
C ALA A 95 -5.50 -5.08 -7.60
N PHE A 96 -4.59 -4.24 -7.09
CA PHE A 96 -3.86 -3.23 -7.88
C PHE A 96 -2.46 -3.69 -8.30
N GLU A 97 -2.03 -4.90 -7.93
CA GLU A 97 -0.67 -5.37 -8.19
C GLU A 97 -0.32 -5.33 -9.70
N ASP A 98 -1.26 -5.67 -10.58
CA ASP A 98 -1.07 -5.59 -12.03
C ASP A 98 -0.89 -4.15 -12.56
N TYR A 99 -1.22 -3.12 -11.76
CA TYR A 99 -1.19 -1.71 -12.17
C TYR A 99 -0.10 -0.89 -11.45
N ILE A 100 0.40 -1.33 -10.30
CA ILE A 100 1.46 -0.60 -9.57
C ILE A 100 2.59 -1.51 -9.09
N GLY A 101 2.44 -2.81 -9.25
CA GLY A 101 3.30 -3.83 -8.66
C GLY A 101 3.14 -3.95 -7.15
N LEU A 102 3.79 -4.95 -6.57
CA LEU A 102 3.87 -5.11 -5.12
C LEU A 102 4.61 -3.91 -4.48
N LEU A 103 4.02 -3.31 -3.44
CA LEU A 103 4.66 -2.21 -2.73
C LEU A 103 5.93 -2.68 -2.01
N ALA A 104 6.95 -1.82 -1.95
CA ALA A 104 8.24 -2.14 -1.33
C ALA A 104 8.10 -2.63 0.12
N VAL A 105 7.17 -2.05 0.89
CA VAL A 105 6.89 -2.46 2.27
C VAL A 105 6.35 -3.90 2.34
N ALA A 106 5.55 -4.32 1.36
CA ALA A 106 5.04 -5.68 1.26
C ALA A 106 6.14 -6.68 0.85
N SER A 107 7.04 -6.29 -0.06
CA SER A 107 8.24 -7.09 -0.41
C SER A 107 9.20 -7.25 0.76
N MET A 108 9.37 -6.20 1.59
CA MET A 108 10.18 -6.30 2.81
C MET A 108 9.53 -7.24 3.82
N ALA A 109 8.21 -7.18 3.95
CA ALA A 109 7.46 -8.02 4.89
C ALA A 109 7.30 -9.47 4.42
N SER A 110 7.32 -9.77 3.12
CA SER A 110 7.24 -11.15 2.59
C SER A 110 8.49 -11.97 2.88
N GLY A 111 9.58 -11.33 3.30
CA GLY A 111 10.86 -11.99 3.58
C GLY A 111 11.70 -12.25 2.33
N GLU A 112 11.26 -11.79 1.15
CA GLU A 112 12.06 -11.75 -0.09
C GLU A 112 13.36 -10.94 0.08
N LEU A 113 13.40 -10.09 1.10
CA LEU A 113 14.49 -9.17 1.40
C LEU A 113 15.24 -9.48 2.71
N SER A 114 14.88 -10.55 3.43
CA SER A 114 15.45 -10.82 4.76
C SER A 114 16.25 -12.12 4.78
N SER A 115 17.57 -12.00 4.67
CA SER A 115 18.54 -12.95 5.24
C SER A 115 19.35 -12.19 6.29
N GLU A 116 19.42 -12.71 7.52
CA GLU A 116 20.13 -12.07 8.65
C GLU A 116 21.65 -11.93 8.43
N HIS A 117 22.16 -12.44 7.31
CA HIS A 117 23.60 -12.50 6.98
C HIS A 117 23.94 -11.84 5.63
N ASP A 118 23.00 -11.16 4.96
CA ASP A 118 23.29 -10.56 3.65
C ASP A 118 24.26 -9.37 3.79
N HIS A 119 25.32 -9.37 2.96
CA HIS A 119 26.14 -8.19 2.78
C HIS A 119 25.30 -7.06 2.14
N PRO A 120 25.51 -5.78 2.51
CA PRO A 120 24.71 -4.66 2.01
C PRO A 120 24.63 -4.57 0.47
N GLU A 121 25.71 -4.94 -0.22
CA GLU A 121 25.76 -4.96 -1.69
C GLU A 121 24.84 -6.05 -2.28
N GLU A 122 24.78 -7.23 -1.66
CA GLU A 122 23.94 -8.33 -2.11
C GLU A 122 22.45 -8.00 -1.90
N LEU A 123 22.12 -7.38 -0.77
CA LEU A 123 20.77 -6.89 -0.51
C LEU A 123 20.36 -5.82 -1.54
N GLN A 124 21.27 -4.90 -1.88
CA GLN A 124 21.02 -3.88 -2.89
C GLN A 124 20.77 -4.48 -4.28
N GLU A 125 21.56 -5.47 -4.69
CA GLU A 125 21.38 -6.14 -5.98
C GLU A 125 20.08 -6.96 -6.02
N ARG A 126 19.70 -7.63 -4.93
CA ARG A 126 18.39 -8.30 -4.82
C ARG A 126 17.23 -7.30 -4.89
N LEU A 127 17.32 -6.16 -4.19
CA LEU A 127 16.33 -5.08 -4.29
C LEU A 127 16.16 -4.58 -5.74
N LYS A 128 17.27 -4.37 -6.44
CA LYS A 128 17.24 -3.99 -7.86
C LYS A 128 16.67 -5.09 -8.75
N ALA A 129 16.94 -6.36 -8.46
CA ALA A 129 16.38 -7.49 -9.21
C ALA A 129 14.86 -7.57 -9.03
N LEU A 130 14.36 -7.52 -7.79
CA LEU A 130 12.92 -7.50 -7.50
C LEU A 130 12.21 -6.30 -8.14
N GLN A 131 12.84 -5.12 -8.11
CA GLN A 131 12.33 -3.94 -8.79
C GLN A 131 12.21 -4.16 -10.30
N ARG A 132 13.24 -4.72 -10.94
CA ARG A 132 13.23 -5.02 -12.37
C ARG A 132 12.15 -6.03 -12.73
N ASP A 133 12.06 -7.13 -11.99
CA ASP A 133 11.03 -8.16 -12.22
C ASP A 133 9.62 -7.57 -12.11
N ARG A 134 9.41 -6.70 -11.12
CA ARG A 134 8.15 -5.98 -10.93
C ARG A 134 7.84 -5.07 -12.12
N GLU A 135 8.81 -4.28 -12.59
CA GLU A 135 8.66 -3.38 -13.74
C GLU A 135 8.40 -4.14 -15.04
N GLU A 136 9.08 -5.27 -15.26
CA GLU A 136 8.89 -6.11 -16.44
C GLU A 136 7.50 -6.75 -16.47
N ASN A 137 7.02 -7.27 -15.33
CA ASN A 137 5.68 -7.84 -15.24
C ASN A 137 4.60 -6.77 -15.45
N LEU A 138 4.76 -5.60 -14.83
CA LEU A 138 3.87 -4.46 -15.03
C LEU A 138 3.86 -4.01 -16.50
N ALA A 139 5.04 -3.85 -17.12
CA ALA A 139 5.15 -3.45 -18.51
C ALA A 139 4.46 -4.45 -19.45
N ARG A 140 4.66 -5.76 -19.22
CA ARG A 140 4.01 -6.82 -20.00
C ARG A 140 2.49 -6.72 -19.92
N PHE A 141 1.95 -6.60 -18.70
CA PHE A 141 0.52 -6.43 -18.49
C PHE A 141 -0.03 -5.19 -19.20
N LEU A 142 0.63 -4.02 -19.04
CA LEU A 142 0.18 -2.77 -19.65
C LEU A 142 0.24 -2.81 -21.19
N ILE A 143 1.27 -3.44 -21.75
CA ILE A 143 1.36 -3.67 -23.20
C ILE A 143 0.15 -4.49 -23.67
N ASP A 144 -0.14 -5.62 -23.03
CA ASP A 144 -1.28 -6.47 -23.39
C ASP A 144 -2.62 -5.76 -23.17
N PHE A 145 -2.72 -4.93 -22.14
CA PHE A 145 -3.90 -4.12 -21.87
C PHE A 145 -4.14 -3.06 -22.95
N LEU A 146 -3.09 -2.34 -23.37
CA LEU A 146 -3.15 -1.30 -24.38
C LEU A 146 -3.19 -1.85 -25.81
N ASN A 147 -2.75 -3.09 -26.04
CA ASN A 147 -2.72 -3.71 -27.36
C ASN A 147 -4.12 -3.78 -28.00
N GLN A 148 -5.18 -3.95 -27.21
CA GLN A 148 -6.55 -3.92 -27.72
C GLN A 148 -6.91 -2.54 -28.32
N TYR A 149 -6.49 -1.46 -27.65
CA TYR A 149 -6.66 -0.11 -28.18
C TYR A 149 -5.77 0.11 -29.42
N ALA A 150 -4.51 -0.34 -29.36
CA ALA A 150 -3.53 -0.16 -30.44
C ALA A 150 -3.90 -0.92 -31.71
N SER A 151 -4.58 -2.06 -31.60
CA SER A 151 -5.08 -2.86 -32.73
C SER A 151 -6.35 -2.29 -33.39
N GLY A 152 -6.92 -1.23 -32.82
CA GLY A 152 -8.08 -0.51 -33.36
C GLY A 152 -9.41 -0.80 -32.67
N ASP A 153 -9.47 -1.77 -31.75
CA ASP A 153 -10.66 -2.08 -30.96
C ASP A 153 -10.82 -1.14 -29.76
N LYS A 154 -11.18 0.11 -30.05
CA LYS A 154 -11.34 1.16 -29.03
C LYS A 154 -12.52 0.92 -28.12
N GLU A 155 -13.63 0.42 -28.65
CA GLU A 155 -14.85 0.16 -27.88
C GLU A 155 -14.65 -1.01 -26.91
N GLY A 156 -14.07 -2.11 -27.37
CA GLY A 156 -13.72 -3.24 -26.51
C GLY A 156 -12.74 -2.85 -25.41
N PHE A 157 -11.73 -2.03 -25.75
CA PHE A 157 -10.81 -1.48 -24.76
C PHE A 157 -11.54 -0.63 -23.70
N SER A 158 -12.41 0.31 -24.12
CA SER A 158 -13.18 1.16 -23.20
C SER A 158 -14.05 0.34 -22.27
N ASN A 159 -14.77 -0.65 -22.79
CA ASN A 159 -15.61 -1.54 -21.99
C ASN A 159 -14.79 -2.34 -20.96
N ARG A 160 -13.62 -2.86 -21.36
CA ARG A 160 -12.70 -3.57 -20.46
C ARG A 160 -12.14 -2.63 -19.37
N ALA A 161 -11.70 -1.44 -19.76
CA ALA A 161 -11.15 -0.45 -18.83
C ALA A 161 -12.20 0.01 -17.81
N GLU A 162 -13.45 0.22 -18.23
CA GLU A 162 -14.55 0.55 -17.32
C GLU A 162 -14.88 -0.60 -16.37
N ALA A 163 -14.90 -1.84 -16.86
CA ALA A 163 -15.15 -3.01 -16.03
C ALA A 163 -14.07 -3.17 -14.94
N GLU A 164 -12.79 -2.99 -15.32
CA GLU A 164 -11.68 -3.02 -14.35
C GLU A 164 -11.73 -1.86 -13.37
N ALA A 165 -12.01 -0.62 -13.82
CA ALA A 165 -12.16 0.52 -12.93
C ALA A 165 -13.30 0.29 -11.91
N ARG A 166 -14.43 -0.27 -12.34
CA ARG A 166 -15.53 -0.64 -11.44
C ARG A 166 -15.08 -1.69 -10.43
N ARG A 167 -14.47 -2.78 -10.88
CA ARG A 167 -13.95 -3.86 -10.01
C ARG A 167 -12.94 -3.35 -8.97
N LEU A 168 -12.04 -2.47 -9.37
CA LEU A 168 -11.01 -1.90 -8.49
C LEU A 168 -11.61 -0.90 -7.49
N SER A 169 -12.60 -0.10 -7.93
CA SER A 169 -13.24 0.89 -7.08
C SER A 169 -14.01 0.32 -5.90
N THR A 170 -14.42 -0.96 -5.96
CA THR A 170 -15.13 -1.64 -4.86
C THR A 170 -14.19 -2.12 -3.75
N THR A 171 -12.87 -2.06 -3.94
CA THR A 171 -11.89 -2.41 -2.90
C THR A 171 -11.74 -1.28 -1.89
N ALA A 172 -11.21 -1.59 -0.70
CA ALA A 172 -10.93 -0.57 0.31
C ALA A 172 -9.97 0.49 -0.26
N LEU A 173 -10.32 1.78 -0.13
CA LEU A 173 -9.60 2.92 -0.71
C LEU A 173 -9.42 2.83 -2.25
N GLY A 174 -10.17 1.97 -2.93
CA GLY A 174 -9.95 1.65 -4.34
C GLY A 174 -10.11 2.86 -5.28
N ALA A 175 -11.10 3.71 -5.03
CA ALA A 175 -11.30 4.93 -5.82
C ALA A 175 -10.13 5.92 -5.68
N ASP A 176 -9.59 6.10 -4.46
CA ASP A 176 -8.45 6.99 -4.20
C ASP A 176 -7.16 6.46 -4.83
N ILE A 177 -6.96 5.13 -4.77
CA ILE A 177 -5.83 4.47 -5.42
C ILE A 177 -5.94 4.63 -6.95
N LEU A 178 -7.11 4.37 -7.54
CA LEU A 178 -7.35 4.56 -8.98
C LEU A 178 -7.03 5.99 -9.45
N HIS A 179 -7.51 6.99 -8.71
CA HIS A 179 -7.20 8.39 -9.02
C HIS A 179 -5.70 8.68 -8.96
N THR A 180 -5.02 8.13 -7.95
CA THR A 180 -3.57 8.30 -7.80
C THR A 180 -2.80 7.64 -8.95
N ILE A 181 -3.15 6.41 -9.32
CA ILE A 181 -2.55 5.69 -10.45
C ILE A 181 -2.76 6.46 -11.74
N GLY A 182 -4.01 6.86 -12.04
CA GLY A 182 -4.33 7.62 -13.24
C GLY A 182 -3.57 8.94 -13.32
N TYR A 183 -3.45 9.66 -12.20
CA TYR A 183 -2.64 10.88 -12.12
C TYR A 183 -1.15 10.61 -12.39
N VAL A 184 -0.54 9.60 -11.76
CA VAL A 184 0.87 9.26 -11.97
C VAL A 184 1.11 8.84 -13.43
N TYR A 185 0.25 7.99 -13.98
CA TYR A 185 0.38 7.47 -15.34
C TYR A 185 0.19 8.57 -16.38
N SER A 186 -0.82 9.41 -16.24
CA SER A 186 -1.02 10.55 -17.14
C SER A 186 0.17 11.51 -17.12
N ARG A 187 0.75 11.77 -15.94
CA ARG A 187 1.95 12.60 -15.81
C ARG A 187 3.19 11.97 -16.44
N GLN A 188 3.38 10.67 -16.26
CA GLN A 188 4.52 9.96 -16.81
C GLN A 188 4.40 9.84 -18.33
N ALA A 189 3.23 9.45 -18.85
CA ALA A 189 2.96 9.42 -20.29
C ALA A 189 3.19 10.79 -20.95
N ALA A 190 2.74 11.85 -20.29
CA ALA A 190 2.99 13.21 -20.75
C ALA A 190 4.48 13.61 -20.82
N LYS A 191 5.26 13.19 -19.82
CA LYS A 191 6.71 13.42 -19.80
C LYS A 191 7.38 12.75 -21.00
N GLU A 192 6.97 11.52 -21.33
CA GLU A 192 7.56 10.73 -22.41
C GLU A 192 7.07 11.13 -23.81
N LEU A 193 5.79 11.50 -23.97
CA LEU A 193 5.21 11.88 -25.27
C LEU A 193 5.49 13.34 -25.68
N GLY A 194 5.89 14.19 -24.72
CA GLY A 194 6.28 15.58 -24.97
C GLY A 194 5.12 16.57 -25.18
N LYS A 195 5.48 17.85 -25.38
CA LYS A 195 4.65 19.07 -25.24
C LYS A 195 3.45 19.23 -26.20
N LYS A 196 3.20 18.31 -27.12
CA LYS A 196 2.19 18.47 -28.19
C LYS A 196 0.92 17.62 -28.01
N VAL A 197 0.81 16.86 -26.92
CA VAL A 197 -0.36 16.01 -26.66
C VAL A 197 -1.53 16.85 -26.11
N MET A 198 -2.77 16.55 -26.51
CA MET A 198 -4.00 17.06 -25.88
C MET A 198 -4.58 15.95 -25.00
N TYR A 199 -4.98 16.27 -23.77
CA TYR A 199 -5.67 15.32 -22.88
C TYR A 199 -7.08 15.87 -22.57
N MET A 200 -8.13 15.10 -22.86
CA MET A 200 -9.54 15.49 -22.70
C MET A 200 -9.90 16.86 -23.30
N GLY A 201 -9.39 17.19 -24.49
CA GLY A 201 -9.70 18.44 -25.19
C GLY A 201 -9.00 19.69 -24.63
N VAL A 202 -8.09 19.54 -23.65
CA VAL A 202 -7.29 20.62 -23.09
C VAL A 202 -5.84 20.52 -23.61
N PRO A 203 -5.26 21.61 -24.15
CA PRO A 203 -3.84 21.66 -24.48
C PRO A 203 -2.98 21.37 -23.24
N PHE A 204 -2.07 20.40 -23.31
CA PHE A 204 -1.30 19.86 -22.18
C PHE A 204 -0.17 20.81 -21.68
N LEU A 205 -0.42 22.12 -21.59
CA LEU A 205 0.59 23.11 -21.18
C LEU A 205 0.09 24.26 -20.27
N ALA A 206 -1.08 24.15 -19.63
CA ALA A 206 -1.54 25.19 -18.70
C ALA A 206 -1.05 25.02 -17.24
N GLU A 207 -0.72 23.80 -16.79
CA GLU A 207 -0.47 23.54 -15.35
C GLU A 207 1.01 23.34 -14.98
N TRP A 208 1.98 23.73 -15.83
CA TRP A 208 3.38 23.77 -15.39
C TRP A 208 3.69 24.97 -14.46
N VAL A 209 2.76 25.95 -14.33
CA VAL A 209 2.91 27.16 -13.49
C VAL A 209 2.18 27.08 -12.15
N ARG A 210 1.22 26.17 -11.93
CA ARG A 210 0.58 26.00 -10.59
C ARG A 210 1.35 25.05 -9.67
N THR A 211 2.60 24.74 -9.99
CA THR A 211 3.47 23.79 -9.28
C THR A 211 4.34 24.41 -8.18
N LYS A 212 4.24 25.72 -7.89
CA LYS A 212 4.91 26.32 -6.70
C LYS A 212 4.01 26.59 -5.49
N GLY A 213 2.68 26.49 -5.60
CA GLY A 213 1.74 26.88 -4.53
C GLY A 213 1.21 25.74 -3.64
N HIS A 214 1.22 24.49 -4.11
CA HIS A 214 0.61 23.36 -3.39
C HIS A 214 1.59 22.35 -2.79
N SER A 215 2.89 22.44 -3.12
CA SER A 215 3.91 21.56 -2.54
C SER A 215 4.04 21.72 -1.03
N LEU A 216 3.58 22.84 -0.46
CA LEU A 216 3.67 23.14 0.96
C LEU A 216 2.40 22.76 1.76
N ARG A 217 1.20 22.72 1.15
CA ARG A 217 -0.05 22.46 1.90
C ARG A 217 -0.33 20.97 2.16
N SER A 218 0.15 20.05 1.30
CA SER A 218 0.07 18.62 1.64
C SER A 218 1.03 18.26 2.78
N GLN A 219 2.20 18.91 2.83
CA GLN A 219 3.16 18.76 3.93
C GLN A 219 2.64 19.30 5.27
N ILE A 220 1.80 20.34 5.27
CA ILE A 220 1.28 20.95 6.51
C ILE A 220 0.08 20.18 7.10
N THR A 221 -0.70 19.44 6.29
CA THR A 221 -1.75 18.55 6.83
C THR A 221 -1.15 17.22 7.32
N ALA A 222 -0.01 16.81 6.76
CA ALA A 222 0.81 15.69 7.23
C ALA A 222 1.42 15.90 8.63
N ALA A 223 1.45 17.13 9.15
CA ALA A 223 2.01 17.44 10.47
C ALA A 223 1.12 17.03 11.66
N LYS A 224 -0.10 16.51 11.45
CA LYS A 224 -0.98 16.02 12.55
C LYS A 224 -1.05 14.49 12.68
N GLY A 225 -0.46 13.74 11.76
CA GLY A 225 -0.47 12.27 11.80
C GLY A 225 0.95 11.73 11.74
N GLN A 226 1.69 11.77 12.84
CA GLN A 226 3.06 11.24 12.92
C GLN A 226 3.19 9.72 12.67
N CYS A 227 2.09 9.01 12.34
CA CYS A 227 2.11 7.64 11.83
C CYS A 227 1.88 7.53 10.30
N VAL A 228 1.45 8.61 9.62
CA VAL A 228 1.18 8.63 8.17
C VAL A 228 2.45 8.98 7.35
N VAL A 229 3.50 9.47 8.02
CA VAL A 229 4.74 9.95 7.38
C VAL A 229 5.59 8.81 6.77
N ILE A 230 5.32 7.55 7.10
CA ILE A 230 6.05 6.39 6.53
C ILE A 230 5.65 6.12 5.07
N ILE A 231 4.44 6.51 4.64
CA ILE A 231 3.97 6.25 3.26
C ILE A 231 4.55 7.25 2.24
N CYS A 232 4.88 8.48 2.64
CA CYS A 232 5.38 9.49 1.70
C CYS A 232 6.90 9.42 1.43
N PHE A 233 7.68 8.66 2.19
CA PHE A 233 9.14 8.59 2.00
C PHE A 233 9.58 7.55 0.94
N ASN A 234 8.68 6.68 0.47
CA ASN A 234 9.04 5.49 -0.33
C ASN A 234 8.74 5.58 -1.83
N LEU A 235 8.23 6.72 -2.32
CA LEU A 235 8.01 6.98 -3.76
C LEU A 235 9.00 8.00 -4.35
N GLY A 236 9.97 8.47 -3.56
CA GLY A 236 10.73 9.68 -3.88
C GLY A 236 12.24 9.63 -3.75
N ASN A 237 12.86 8.49 -3.45
CA ASN A 237 14.33 8.38 -3.41
C ASN A 237 14.76 7.04 -3.97
N PHE A 238 15.00 7.00 -5.27
CA PHE A 238 16.04 6.25 -5.99
C PHE A 238 15.86 6.60 -7.49
N CYS A 239 16.13 7.86 -7.82
CA CYS A 239 16.70 8.22 -9.12
C CYS A 239 18.21 8.33 -8.93
#